data_AF-A0A6P0XYM6-F1
#
_entry.id   AF-A0A6P0XYM6-F1
#
_cell.length_a   1.000
_cell.length_b   1.000
_cell.length_c   1.000
_cell.angle_alpha   90.00
_cell.angle_beta   90.00
_cell.angle_gamma   90.00
#
_symmetry.space_group_name_H-M   'P 1'
#
loop_
_entity.id
_entity.type
_entity.pdbx_description
1 polymer ?
#
loop_
_entity_poly.entity_id
_entity_poly.type
_entity_poly.pdbx_seq_one_letter_code
_entity_poly.pdbx_strand_id
1 'polypeptide(L)'
;MGGIISKLGKNLFLSVGFSLFTFLLPKVTLSQEEKLEIDDFDHWANLCSSLAEVEEYEEAIKACNTALGINPRDPFVWRDRGNIYFTLENYPEALASYSQVVKIEPNNSFAWTKQCL
;
A
#
# COMPACT_ATOMS: atom_id res chain seq x y z
N MET A 1 2.27 60.88 -4.75
CA MET A 1 2.63 61.62 -3.52
C MET A 1 2.05 60.89 -2.32
N GLY A 2 2.88 60.59 -1.32
CA GLY A 2 2.46 60.28 0.06
C GLY A 2 2.12 58.83 0.37
N GLY A 3 2.93 58.19 1.21
CA GLY A 3 2.72 56.84 1.75
C GLY A 3 2.19 56.81 3.19
N ILE A 4 2.31 55.62 3.79
CA ILE A 4 2.17 55.26 5.23
C ILE A 4 0.68 55.13 5.65
N ILE A 5 0.19 53.98 6.13
CA ILE A 5 0.20 53.58 7.55
C ILE A 5 0.14 52.04 7.69
N SER A 6 1.08 51.54 8.48
CA SER A 6 1.08 50.23 9.15
C SER A 6 0.12 50.22 10.36
N LYS A 7 -0.60 49.12 10.58
CA LYS A 7 -1.22 48.80 11.89
C LYS A 7 -1.45 47.29 11.97
N LEU A 8 -0.61 46.55 12.69
CA LEU A 8 -0.77 46.27 14.13
C LEU A 8 -2.15 45.70 14.48
N GLY A 9 -2.15 44.42 14.84
CA GLY A 9 -3.25 43.70 15.45
C GLY A 9 -2.80 42.32 15.93
N LYS A 10 -1.70 42.27 16.67
CA LYS A 10 -1.28 41.10 17.44
C LYS A 10 -2.36 40.76 18.48
N ASN A 11 -2.49 39.46 18.76
CA ASN A 11 -2.98 38.87 20.01
C ASN A 11 -4.49 38.95 20.27
N LEU A 12 -5.20 37.83 20.08
CA LEU A 12 -6.13 37.32 21.11
C LEU A 12 -6.62 35.88 20.84
N PHE A 13 -5.71 34.91 20.68
CA PHE A 13 -6.07 33.51 20.96
C PHE A 13 -5.88 33.27 22.45
N LEU A 14 -6.80 33.79 23.25
CA LEU A 14 -7.01 33.30 24.61
C LEU A 14 -8.52 33.27 24.87
N SER A 15 -9.01 32.04 25.07
CA SER A 15 -10.06 31.69 26.01
C SER A 15 -11.31 32.57 25.98
N VAL A 16 -12.38 32.14 25.29
CA VAL A 16 -13.73 31.92 25.86
C VAL A 16 -14.56 31.15 24.82
N GLY A 17 -15.25 30.09 25.25
CA GLY A 17 -16.59 29.81 24.71
C GLY A 17 -16.73 28.65 23.75
N PHE A 18 -16.66 27.44 24.30
CA PHE A 18 -17.31 26.25 23.76
C PHE A 18 -18.84 26.42 23.82
N SER A 19 -19.44 27.25 22.96
CA SER A 19 -20.89 27.28 22.66
C SER A 19 -21.22 28.43 21.73
N LEU A 20 -21.13 28.19 20.42
CA LEU A 20 -22.08 28.66 19.39
C LEU A 20 -21.62 28.31 17.95
N PHE A 21 -20.40 27.79 17.76
CA PHE A 21 -19.88 27.52 16.41
C PHE A 21 -20.29 26.16 15.82
N THR A 22 -21.41 25.57 16.25
CA THR A 22 -21.96 24.34 15.64
C THR A 22 -23.11 24.60 14.68
N PHE A 23 -23.44 25.86 14.37
CA PHE A 23 -24.63 26.18 13.56
C PHE A 23 -24.40 26.80 12.18
N LEU A 24 -23.15 26.91 11.69
CA LEU A 24 -22.92 27.34 10.31
C LEU A 24 -21.64 26.77 9.70
N LEU A 25 -21.46 25.46 9.78
CA LEU A 25 -20.71 24.75 8.76
C LEU A 25 -21.73 23.87 8.02
N PRO A 26 -21.76 23.88 6.68
CA PRO A 26 -22.47 22.82 5.98
C PRO A 26 -21.95 21.51 6.58
N LYS A 27 -22.85 20.53 6.80
CA LYS A 27 -22.44 19.16 7.10
C LYS A 27 -21.55 18.73 5.94
N VAL A 28 -20.24 18.96 6.07
CA VAL A 28 -19.22 18.27 5.29
C VAL A 28 -19.34 16.85 5.80
N THR A 29 -20.27 16.13 5.20
CA THR A 29 -20.29 14.69 5.28
C THR A 29 -18.95 14.29 4.69
N LEU A 30 -17.99 13.95 5.58
CA LEU A 30 -16.86 13.10 5.25
C LEU A 30 -17.45 11.74 4.88
N SER A 31 -18.16 11.68 3.77
CA SER A 31 -18.83 10.50 3.22
C SER A 31 -18.25 10.28 1.84
N GLN A 32 -16.98 9.90 1.84
CA GLN A 32 -16.40 8.79 1.11
C GLN A 32 -14.90 9.00 1.31
N GLU A 33 -14.23 8.10 2.03
CA GLU A 33 -12.80 7.91 1.76
C GLU A 33 -12.74 7.43 0.30
N GLU A 34 -12.47 8.37 -0.61
CA GLU A 34 -12.13 8.04 -1.98
C GLU A 34 -10.84 7.23 -1.90
N LYS A 35 -11.00 5.90 -1.88
CA LYS A 35 -9.89 4.97 -1.96
C LYS A 35 -9.23 5.24 -3.30
N LEU A 36 -8.23 6.12 -3.29
CA LEU A 36 -7.44 6.44 -4.46
C LEU A 36 -6.94 5.12 -5.01
N GLU A 37 -7.50 4.70 -6.15
CA GLU A 37 -7.09 3.49 -6.83
C GLU A 37 -5.74 3.80 -7.47
N ILE A 38 -4.68 3.62 -6.68
CA ILE A 38 -3.31 3.71 -7.16
C ILE A 38 -3.10 2.46 -8.02
N ASP A 39 -3.40 2.55 -9.31
CA ASP A 39 -3.11 1.51 -10.31
C ASP A 39 -1.65 1.61 -10.77
N ASP A 40 -0.73 1.57 -9.80
CA ASP A 40 0.71 1.59 -10.05
C ASP A 40 1.32 0.26 -9.63
N PHE A 41 1.85 -0.48 -10.60
CA PHE A 41 2.49 -1.77 -10.37
C PHE A 41 3.62 -1.66 -9.35
N ASP A 42 4.50 -0.66 -9.51
CA ASP A 42 5.69 -0.51 -8.67
C ASP A 42 5.30 -0.26 -7.21
N HIS A 43 4.25 0.54 -6.98
CA HIS A 43 3.71 0.74 -5.63
C HIS A 43 3.29 -0.57 -4.97
N TRP A 44 2.45 -1.38 -5.63
CA TRP A 44 1.95 -2.63 -5.05
C TRP A 44 3.02 -3.71 -4.92
N ALA A 45 3.96 -3.78 -5.87
CA ALA A 45 5.09 -4.71 -5.82
C ALA A 45 6.02 -4.38 -4.65
N ASN A 46 6.37 -3.10 -4.46
CA ASN A 46 7.18 -2.66 -3.33
C ASN A 46 6.44 -2.88 -2.01
N LEU A 47 5.13 -2.59 -1.95
CA LEU A 47 4.32 -2.81 -0.75
C LEU A 47 4.25 -4.31 -0.37
N CYS A 48 4.07 -5.20 -1.35
CA CYS A 48 4.13 -6.65 -1.17
C CYS A 48 5.46 -7.07 -0.50
N SER A 49 6.59 -6.62 -1.04
CA SER A 49 7.92 -6.93 -0.48
C SER A 49 8.10 -6.35 0.93
N SER A 50 7.80 -5.07 1.13
CA SER A 50 8.00 -4.41 2.42
C SER A 50 7.14 -4.98 3.54
N LEU A 51 5.88 -5.33 3.25
CA LEU A 51 5.00 -5.97 4.22
C LEU A 51 5.48 -7.38 4.58
N ALA A 52 6.01 -8.13 3.60
CA ALA A 52 6.61 -9.43 3.85
C ALA A 52 7.84 -9.35 4.77
N GLU A 53 8.66 -8.30 4.62
CA GLU A 53 9.84 -8.05 5.46
C GLU A 53 9.49 -7.74 6.92
N VAL A 54 8.32 -7.13 7.18
CA VAL A 54 7.80 -6.88 8.52
C VAL A 54 6.82 -7.95 9.01
N GLU A 55 6.74 -9.08 8.30
CA GLU A 55 5.93 -10.25 8.63
C GLU A 55 4.40 -10.02 8.65
N GLU A 56 3.92 -8.96 8.01
CA GLU A 56 2.49 -8.67 7.82
C GLU A 56 1.98 -9.43 6.58
N TYR A 57 1.92 -10.76 6.71
CA TYR A 57 1.79 -11.67 5.56
C TYR A 57 0.45 -11.58 4.83
N GLU A 58 -0.67 -11.41 5.53
CA GLU A 58 -2.00 -11.31 4.91
C GLU A 58 -2.12 -10.05 4.03
N GLU A 59 -1.65 -8.91 4.52
CA GLU A 59 -1.59 -7.64 3.79
C GLU A 59 -0.58 -7.73 2.65
N ALA A 60 0.56 -8.36 2.87
CA ALA A 60 1.56 -8.61 1.83
C ALA A 60 0.94 -9.40 0.66
N ILE A 61 0.25 -10.51 0.95
CA ILE A 61 -0.43 -11.32 -0.08
C ILE A 61 -1.45 -10.48 -0.86
N LYS A 62 -2.25 -9.64 -0.19
CA LYS A 62 -3.20 -8.74 -0.88
C LYS A 62 -2.44 -7.79 -1.83
N ALA A 63 -1.36 -7.18 -1.37
CA ALA A 63 -0.53 -6.30 -2.20
C ALA A 63 0.09 -7.04 -3.39
N CYS A 64 0.64 -8.24 -3.17
CA CYS A 64 1.20 -9.06 -4.25
C CYS A 64 0.12 -9.42 -5.28
N ASN A 65 -1.08 -9.77 -4.83
CA ASN A 65 -2.20 -10.09 -5.73
C ASN A 65 -2.66 -8.88 -6.54
N THR A 66 -2.70 -7.70 -5.94
CA THR A 66 -2.98 -6.46 -6.69
C THR A 66 -1.90 -6.20 -7.73
N ALA A 67 -0.62 -6.25 -7.36
CA ALA A 67 0.50 -6.09 -8.31
C ALA A 67 0.44 -7.10 -9.46
N LEU A 68 0.15 -8.36 -9.17
CA LEU A 68 -0.01 -9.42 -10.19
C LEU A 68 -1.29 -9.25 -11.03
N GLY A 69 -2.30 -8.56 -10.52
CA GLY A 69 -3.47 -8.14 -11.29
C GLY A 69 -3.12 -7.11 -12.36
N ILE A 70 -2.16 -6.23 -12.07
CA ILE A 70 -1.66 -5.19 -12.98
C ILE A 70 -0.64 -5.78 -13.97
N ASN A 71 0.37 -6.49 -13.47
CA ASN A 71 1.37 -7.19 -14.28
C ASN A 71 1.51 -8.66 -13.84
N PRO A 72 0.82 -9.60 -14.50
CA PRO A 72 0.85 -11.01 -14.13
C PRO A 72 2.15 -11.72 -14.55
N ARG A 73 3.07 -11.05 -15.24
CA ARG A 73 4.31 -11.63 -15.76
C ARG A 73 5.55 -11.22 -14.97
N ASP A 74 5.39 -10.57 -13.82
CA ASP A 74 6.54 -10.22 -12.98
C ASP A 74 7.01 -11.41 -12.12
N PRO A 75 8.22 -11.96 -12.36
CA PRO A 75 8.70 -13.13 -11.63
C PRO A 75 9.08 -12.81 -10.18
N PHE A 76 9.40 -11.55 -9.84
CA PHE A 76 9.78 -11.16 -8.49
C PHE A 76 8.57 -11.17 -7.56
N VAL A 77 7.44 -10.59 -7.97
CA VAL A 77 6.20 -10.61 -7.18
C VAL A 77 5.69 -12.04 -6.99
N TRP A 78 5.74 -12.90 -8.01
CA TRP A 78 5.41 -14.32 -7.87
C TRP A 78 6.33 -15.04 -6.88
N ARG A 79 7.64 -14.73 -6.91
CA ARG A 79 8.62 -15.28 -5.97
C ARG A 79 8.32 -14.85 -4.54
N ASP A 80 8.07 -13.55 -4.33
CA ASP A 80 7.83 -13.00 -2.99
C ASP A 80 6.53 -13.55 -2.41
N ARG A 81 5.47 -13.63 -3.21
CA ARG A 81 4.23 -14.32 -2.83
C ARG A 81 4.45 -15.79 -2.48
N GLY A 82 5.29 -16.49 -3.26
CA GLY A 82 5.67 -17.87 -2.97
C GLY A 82 6.41 -18.01 -1.64
N ASN A 83 7.35 -17.10 -1.35
CA ASN A 83 8.07 -17.07 -0.07
C ASN A 83 7.14 -16.82 1.11
N ILE A 84 6.19 -15.88 0.98
CA ILE A 84 5.19 -15.60 2.03
C ILE A 84 4.37 -16.87 2.33
N TYR A 85 3.80 -17.51 1.30
CA TYR A 85 3.03 -18.73 1.50
C TYR A 85 3.87 -19.89 2.06
N PHE A 86 5.14 -19.99 1.68
CA PHE A 86 6.06 -20.99 2.22
C PHE A 86 6.29 -20.77 3.72
N THR A 87 6.50 -19.52 4.16
CA THR A 87 6.66 -19.16 5.57
C THR A 87 5.39 -19.44 6.39
N LEU A 88 4.21 -19.23 5.79
CA LEU A 88 2.92 -19.59 6.38
C LEU A 88 2.62 -21.10 6.34
N GLU A 89 3.57 -21.93 5.89
CA GLU A 89 3.41 -23.38 5.69
C GLU A 89 2.26 -23.76 4.72
N ASN A 90 1.81 -22.80 3.91
CA ASN A 90 0.83 -23.02 2.86
C ASN A 90 1.52 -23.43 1.55
N TYR A 91 2.05 -24.65 1.56
CA TYR A 91 2.87 -25.18 0.47
C TYR A 91 2.17 -25.25 -0.90
N PRO A 92 0.87 -25.60 -1.03
CA PRO A 92 0.22 -25.66 -2.34
C PRO A 92 0.24 -24.29 -3.06
N GLU A 93 -0.04 -23.20 -2.35
CA GLU A 93 -0.04 -21.84 -2.89
C GLU A 93 1.39 -21.33 -3.15
N ALA A 94 2.35 -21.73 -2.30
CA ALA A 94 3.77 -21.46 -2.52
C ALA A 94 4.25 -22.10 -3.84
N LEU A 95 4.00 -23.40 -4.01
CA LEU A 95 4.33 -24.16 -5.22
C LEU A 95 3.63 -23.59 -6.45
N ALA A 96 2.36 -23.20 -6.35
CA ALA A 96 1.65 -22.54 -7.43
C ALA A 96 2.34 -21.24 -7.86
N SER A 97 2.83 -20.46 -6.89
CA SER A 97 3.51 -19.19 -7.14
C SER A 97 4.90 -19.41 -7.77
N TYR A 98 5.71 -20.33 -7.23
CA TYR A 98 7.01 -20.69 -7.82
C TYR A 98 6.87 -21.29 -9.23
N SER A 99 5.79 -22.04 -9.48
CA SER A 99 5.49 -22.55 -10.82
C SER A 99 5.22 -21.46 -11.85
N GLN A 100 4.69 -20.30 -11.44
CA GLN A 100 4.58 -19.15 -12.34
C GLN A 100 5.94 -18.54 -12.63
N VAL A 101 6.82 -18.45 -11.63
CA VAL A 101 8.21 -18.01 -11.84
C VAL A 101 8.90 -18.88 -12.89
N VAL A 102 8.81 -20.21 -12.80
CA VAL A 102 9.38 -21.13 -13.80
C VAL A 102 8.74 -20.96 -15.19
N LYS A 103 7.43 -20.70 -15.28
CA LYS A 103 6.78 -20.43 -16.58
C LYS A 103 7.28 -19.14 -17.23
N ILE A 104 7.57 -18.11 -16.44
CA ILE A 104 8.07 -16.81 -16.91
C ILE A 104 9.56 -16.89 -17.21
N GLU A 105 10.32 -17.51 -16.32
CA GLU A 105 11.78 -17.69 -16.36
C GLU A 105 12.15 -19.18 -16.21
N PRO A 106 12.12 -19.97 -17.30
CA PRO A 106 12.37 -21.41 -17.25
C PRO A 106 13.75 -21.80 -16.71
N ASN A 107 14.71 -20.88 -16.73
CA ASN A 107 16.08 -21.09 -16.25
C ASN A 107 16.31 -20.57 -14.82
N ASN A 108 15.26 -20.18 -14.09
CA ASN A 108 15.37 -19.66 -12.73
C ASN A 108 15.64 -20.81 -11.73
N SER A 109 16.91 -21.00 -11.37
CA SER A 109 17.35 -22.08 -10.47
C SER A 109 16.75 -22.00 -9.07
N PHE A 110 16.44 -20.79 -8.58
CA PHE A 110 15.79 -20.60 -7.28
C PHE A 110 14.39 -21.21 -7.29
N ALA A 111 13.59 -20.89 -8.31
CA ALA A 111 12.22 -21.38 -8.43
C ALA A 111 12.17 -22.92 -8.56
N TRP A 112 13.09 -23.51 -9.34
CA TRP A 112 13.23 -24.97 -9.40
C TRP A 112 13.58 -25.60 -8.06
N THR A 113 14.50 -24.99 -7.31
CA THR A 113 14.88 -25.50 -5.98
C THR A 113 13.68 -25.48 -5.03
N LYS A 114 12.90 -24.40 -5.06
CA LYS A 114 11.71 -24.24 -4.21
C LYS A 114 10.55 -25.18 -4.56
N GLN A 115 10.51 -25.75 -5.77
CA GLN A 115 9.49 -26.74 -6.15
C GLN A 115 9.75 -28.14 -5.59
N CYS A 116 10.98 -28.42 -5.14
CA CYS A 116 11.38 -29.74 -4.66
C CYS A 116 11.48 -29.85 -3.12
N LEU A 117 11.42 -28.72 -2.41
CA LEU A 117 11.48 -28.61 -0.96
C LEU A 117 10.09 -28.80 -0.34
#